data_AF-A0A537C217-F1
#
_entry.id   AF-A0A537C217-F1
#
_cell.length_a   1.000
_cell.length_b   1.000
_cell.length_c   1.000
_cell.angle_alpha   90.00
_cell.angle_beta   90.00
_cell.angle_gamma   90.00
#
_symmetry.space_group_name_H-M   'P 1'
#
loop_
_entity.id
_entity.type
_entity.pdbx_description
1 polymer ?
#
loop_
_entity_poly.entity_id
_entity_poly.type
_entity_poly.pdbx_seq_one_letter_code
_entity_poly.pdbx_strand_id
1 'polypeptide(L)'
;MSDFLQQDERTARRIRATYGGIIMCKLRVRIAIKLGVLALFCASGSVLAQDCDFVTGGGFIFFNGSRANFGVGGGCKDGSPTFGHLEYVDHGTGLNVHWTSITGYFLLGADGVDDHGQPTGTRRICGTATTNQFGDVGFAVTVTDAGEPGVNDTFDIQLTQAGVGIVYDTTTECSPHFLGSRVPCVPGTNGGGNIQLHKPNPSTRTTTFGGFCPGGGA
;
A
#
# COMPACT_ATOMS: atom_id res chain seq x y z
N MET A 1 50.10 5.74 39.59
CA MET A 1 50.72 6.34 38.40
C MET A 1 50.76 5.24 37.38
N SER A 2 49.82 5.31 36.42
CA SER A 2 49.88 4.65 35.12
C SER A 2 49.90 3.12 35.09
N ASP A 3 49.16 2.40 34.26
CA ASP A 3 48.23 2.68 33.17
C ASP A 3 47.62 1.28 32.96
N PHE A 4 46.30 1.07 32.95
CA PHE A 4 45.46 1.39 31.81
C PHE A 4 46.20 1.26 30.49
N LEU A 5 46.83 0.13 30.16
CA LEU A 5 47.14 -0.28 28.77
C LEU A 5 47.82 -1.67 28.76
N GLN A 6 47.06 -2.74 29.06
CA GLN A 6 47.44 -4.06 28.54
C GLN A 6 46.26 -5.03 28.49
N GLN A 7 45.20 -4.54 27.86
CA GLN A 7 44.00 -5.28 27.52
C GLN A 7 44.04 -5.60 26.03
N ASP A 8 44.96 -6.47 25.63
CA ASP A 8 44.87 -7.16 24.35
C ASP A 8 45.67 -8.46 24.39
N GLU A 9 45.14 -9.47 23.69
CA GLU A 9 45.75 -10.79 23.47
C GLU A 9 45.95 -11.69 24.70
N ARG A 10 44.89 -12.42 25.06
CA ARG A 10 44.91 -13.90 24.94
C ARG A 10 43.56 -14.56 25.24
N THR A 11 43.06 -15.23 24.21
CA THR A 11 42.43 -16.56 24.29
C THR A 11 40.95 -16.61 24.64
N ALA A 12 40.15 -16.16 23.68
CA ALA A 12 38.82 -16.68 23.40
C ALA A 12 38.79 -18.22 23.39
N ARG A 13 38.07 -18.82 24.34
CA ARG A 13 37.57 -20.19 24.25
C ARG A 13 36.15 -20.26 24.80
N ARG A 14 35.31 -20.96 24.05
CA ARG A 14 33.91 -21.36 24.31
C ARG A 14 32.94 -20.22 24.00
N ILE A 15 32.05 -20.34 23.03
CA ILE A 15 30.92 -21.27 23.02
C ILE A 15 30.61 -21.73 21.57
N ARG A 16 30.47 -23.04 21.39
CA ARG A 16 29.74 -23.66 20.27
C ARG A 16 28.25 -23.61 20.61
N ALA A 17 27.43 -23.06 19.72
CA ALA A 17 26.02 -23.40 19.61
C ALA A 17 25.64 -23.38 18.12
N THR A 18 24.99 -24.46 17.71
CA THR A 18 24.80 -24.93 16.34
C THR A 18 23.44 -24.53 15.82
N TYR A 19 23.34 -23.76 14.73
CA TYR A 19 22.23 -23.67 13.77
C TYR A 19 22.85 -23.00 12.53
N GLY A 20 22.77 -23.44 11.28
CA GLY A 20 21.81 -24.28 10.57
C GLY A 20 21.71 -23.69 9.16
N GLY A 21 22.61 -24.12 8.26
CA GLY A 21 22.52 -24.02 6.80
C GLY A 21 22.17 -22.68 6.14
N ILE A 22 23.17 -21.86 5.81
CA ILE A 22 23.15 -21.05 4.59
C ILE A 22 24.39 -21.42 3.77
N ILE A 23 24.17 -22.02 2.60
CA ILE A 23 25.22 -22.27 1.61
C ILE A 23 25.62 -20.90 1.03
N MET A 24 26.62 -20.27 1.63
CA MET A 24 27.28 -19.10 1.08
C MET A 24 28.34 -19.55 0.06
N CYS A 25 28.04 -19.35 -1.22
CA CYS A 25 29.01 -19.47 -2.30
C CYS A 25 30.13 -18.45 -2.06
N LYS A 26 31.34 -18.94 -1.73
CA LYS A 26 32.51 -18.10 -1.47
C LYS A 26 33.03 -17.50 -2.78
N LEU A 27 32.71 -16.24 -3.05
CA LEU A 27 33.48 -15.43 -4.00
C LEU A 27 34.55 -14.63 -3.22
N ARG A 28 35.82 -15.04 -3.37
CA ARG A 28 36.96 -14.30 -2.80
C ARG A 28 37.36 -13.19 -3.77
N VAL A 29 37.06 -11.93 -3.44
CA VAL A 29 37.63 -10.77 -4.15
C VAL A 29 38.87 -10.30 -3.39
N ARG A 30 40.05 -10.42 -4.01
CA ARG A 30 41.29 -9.78 -3.53
C ARG A 30 41.43 -8.43 -4.25
N ILE A 31 41.26 -7.33 -3.54
CA ILE A 31 41.43 -5.98 -4.07
C ILE A 31 42.91 -5.62 -4.07
N ALA A 32 43.52 -5.52 -5.24
CA ALA A 32 44.80 -4.83 -5.43
C ALA A 32 44.49 -3.45 -6.04
N ILE A 33 44.75 -2.39 -5.29
CA ILE A 33 44.54 -1.00 -5.72
C ILE A 33 45.70 -0.58 -6.63
N LYS A 34 45.44 -0.46 -7.94
CA LYS A 34 46.23 0.39 -8.84
C LYS A 34 45.36 0.99 -9.95
N LEU A 35 45.47 2.32 -10.09
CA LEU A 35 45.08 3.18 -11.22
C LEU A 35 43.57 3.27 -11.57
N GLY A 36 42.92 4.22 -10.90
CA GLY A 36 42.06 5.24 -11.52
C GLY A 36 41.03 4.82 -12.57
N VAL A 37 40.02 4.05 -12.19
CA VAL A 37 38.68 4.15 -12.79
C VAL A 37 37.69 4.18 -11.63
N LEU A 38 37.02 5.32 -11.42
CA LEU A 38 35.89 5.42 -10.50
C LEU A 38 34.72 4.68 -11.16
N ALA A 39 34.70 3.36 -11.03
CA ALA A 39 33.55 2.54 -11.38
C ALA A 39 32.48 2.80 -10.32
N LEU A 40 31.60 3.78 -10.61
CA LEU A 40 30.35 3.94 -9.91
C LEU A 40 29.56 2.64 -10.11
N PHE A 41 29.56 1.78 -9.10
CA PHE A 41 28.61 0.67 -9.03
C PHE A 41 27.23 1.32 -8.91
N CYS A 42 26.56 1.52 -10.05
CA CYS A 42 25.11 1.59 -10.05
C CYS A 42 24.65 0.24 -9.52
N ALA A 43 24.30 0.19 -8.24
CA ALA A 43 23.39 -0.81 -7.73
C ALA A 43 22.08 -0.56 -8.46
N SER A 44 21.94 -1.16 -9.65
CA SER A 44 20.67 -1.30 -10.32
C SER A 44 19.85 -2.20 -9.43
N GLY A 45 19.15 -1.60 -8.45
CA GLY A 45 18.02 -2.23 -7.82
C GLY A 45 17.11 -2.64 -8.96
N SER A 46 17.13 -3.93 -9.28
CA SER A 46 16.18 -4.49 -10.21
C SER A 46 14.86 -4.34 -9.47
N VAL A 47 14.10 -3.29 -9.80
CA VAL A 47 12.66 -3.30 -9.55
C VAL A 47 12.20 -4.50 -10.36
N LEU A 48 12.11 -5.67 -9.72
CA LEU A 48 11.41 -6.78 -10.33
C LEU A 48 10.04 -6.21 -10.64
N ALA A 49 9.66 -6.22 -11.92
CA ALA A 49 8.31 -5.88 -12.32
C ALA A 49 7.40 -6.84 -11.54
N GLN A 50 6.77 -6.32 -10.49
CA GLN A 50 5.84 -7.10 -9.71
C GLN A 50 4.63 -7.37 -10.59
N ASP A 51 4.28 -8.66 -10.73
CA ASP A 51 3.04 -9.08 -11.38
C ASP A 51 1.88 -8.29 -10.76
N CYS A 52 1.08 -7.62 -11.59
CA CYS A 52 -0.02 -6.85 -11.04
C CYS A 52 -1.09 -7.75 -10.42
N ASP A 53 -1.72 -7.23 -9.38
CA ASP A 53 -2.75 -7.87 -8.57
C ASP A 53 -4.08 -7.14 -8.69
N PHE A 54 -4.99 -7.47 -7.77
CA PHE A 54 -6.22 -6.74 -7.58
C PHE A 54 -6.65 -6.74 -6.13
N VAL A 55 -7.40 -5.71 -5.77
CA VAL A 55 -7.99 -5.54 -4.45
C VAL A 55 -9.49 -5.46 -4.57
N THR A 56 -10.18 -6.02 -3.58
CA THR A 56 -11.63 -5.89 -3.39
C THR A 56 -11.88 -5.50 -1.96
N GLY A 57 -12.93 -4.74 -1.71
CA GLY A 57 -13.30 -4.42 -0.36
C GLY A 57 -14.66 -3.75 -0.25
N GLY A 58 -15.14 -3.69 0.98
CA GLY A 58 -16.38 -3.01 1.30
C GLY A 58 -16.55 -2.90 2.79
N GLY A 59 -17.44 -2.00 3.21
CA GLY A 59 -17.68 -1.74 4.63
C GLY A 59 -18.01 -0.29 4.87
N PHE A 60 -17.57 0.22 6.01
CA PHE A 60 -17.69 1.63 6.33
C PHE A 60 -16.50 2.12 7.15
N ILE A 61 -16.24 3.42 7.03
CA ILE A 61 -15.44 4.18 7.98
C ILE A 61 -16.34 5.08 8.80
N PHE A 62 -15.85 5.56 9.94
CA PHE A 62 -16.42 6.74 10.57
C PHE A 62 -15.64 7.96 10.10
N PHE A 63 -16.34 8.94 9.54
CA PHE A 63 -15.79 10.23 9.13
C PHE A 63 -16.63 11.34 9.75
N ASN A 64 -16.00 12.27 10.46
CA ASN A 64 -16.65 13.34 11.24
C ASN A 64 -17.82 12.83 12.10
N GLY A 65 -17.61 11.68 12.76
CA GLY A 65 -18.60 11.04 13.65
C GLY A 65 -19.77 10.35 12.95
N SER A 66 -19.84 10.36 11.62
CA SER A 66 -20.88 9.69 10.83
C SER A 66 -20.32 8.50 10.06
N ARG A 67 -21.18 7.51 9.76
CA ARG A 67 -20.77 6.37 8.93
C ARG A 67 -20.66 6.81 7.47
N ALA A 68 -19.60 6.41 6.81
CA ALA A 68 -19.48 6.50 5.37
C ALA A 68 -19.24 5.09 4.80
N ASN A 69 -20.22 4.57 4.07
CA ASN A 69 -20.19 3.24 3.50
C ASN A 69 -19.45 3.26 2.16
N PHE A 70 -18.78 2.16 1.83
CA PHE A 70 -18.14 2.02 0.53
C PHE A 70 -18.19 0.57 0.02
N GLY A 71 -18.10 0.45 -1.30
CA GLY A 71 -17.75 -0.77 -2.02
C GLY A 71 -16.70 -0.41 -3.06
N VAL A 72 -15.60 -1.15 -3.10
CA VAL A 72 -14.46 -0.80 -3.94
C VAL A 72 -13.80 -2.05 -4.53
N GLY A 73 -13.36 -1.93 -5.77
CA GLY A 73 -12.44 -2.88 -6.36
C GLY A 73 -11.57 -2.21 -7.39
N GLY A 74 -10.37 -2.73 -7.59
CA GLY A 74 -9.45 -2.24 -8.60
C GLY A 74 -8.33 -3.23 -8.86
N GLY A 75 -7.81 -3.21 -10.08
CA GLY A 75 -6.64 -3.99 -10.43
C GLY A 75 -6.24 -3.77 -11.88
N CYS A 76 -5.21 -4.48 -12.30
CA CYS A 76 -4.83 -4.52 -13.71
C CYS A 76 -5.49 -5.71 -14.41
N LYS A 77 -6.10 -5.50 -15.58
CA LYS A 77 -6.72 -6.58 -16.36
C LYS A 77 -6.61 -6.32 -17.87
N ASP A 78 -5.89 -7.14 -18.62
CA ASP A 78 -5.79 -6.92 -20.08
C ASP A 78 -5.21 -5.53 -20.47
N GLY A 79 -4.45 -4.89 -19.56
CA GLY A 79 -3.92 -3.52 -19.67
C GLY A 79 -3.90 -2.82 -18.31
N SER A 80 -3.27 -1.64 -18.23
CA SER A 80 -3.19 -0.83 -17.02
C SER A 80 -3.90 0.51 -17.24
N PRO A 81 -4.76 0.97 -16.30
CA PRO A 81 -5.65 0.24 -15.41
C PRO A 81 -7.04 0.15 -16.04
N THR A 82 -7.67 -1.00 -15.91
CA THR A 82 -8.73 -1.41 -16.85
C THR A 82 -9.93 -2.03 -16.18
N PHE A 83 -9.91 -2.24 -14.85
CA PHE A 83 -11.07 -2.77 -14.14
C PHE A 83 -11.19 -2.27 -12.70
N GLY A 84 -12.42 -2.29 -12.21
CA GLY A 84 -12.76 -1.93 -10.84
C GLY A 84 -14.12 -1.26 -10.75
N HIS A 85 -14.44 -0.76 -9.57
CA HIS A 85 -15.61 0.06 -9.28
C HIS A 85 -15.39 0.84 -7.98
N LEU A 86 -16.22 1.86 -7.78
CA LEU A 86 -16.37 2.55 -6.50
C LEU A 86 -17.83 2.98 -6.29
N GLU A 87 -18.38 2.58 -5.15
CA GLU A 87 -19.56 3.20 -4.55
C GLU A 87 -19.15 3.78 -3.21
N TYR A 88 -19.58 5.02 -2.91
CA TYR A 88 -19.35 5.64 -1.61
C TYR A 88 -20.55 6.47 -1.18
N VAL A 89 -20.99 6.31 0.06
CA VAL A 89 -22.11 7.05 0.65
C VAL A 89 -21.73 7.55 2.03
N ASP A 90 -21.53 8.86 2.18
CA ASP A 90 -21.34 9.51 3.48
C ASP A 90 -22.69 9.94 4.06
N HIS A 91 -23.07 9.33 5.18
CA HIS A 91 -24.34 9.62 5.86
C HIS A 91 -24.29 10.93 6.67
N GLY A 92 -23.11 11.50 6.94
CA GLY A 92 -22.97 12.77 7.65
C GLY A 92 -23.30 13.97 6.76
N THR A 93 -22.82 13.95 5.52
CA THR A 93 -23.08 15.01 4.53
C THR A 93 -24.21 14.67 3.56
N GLY A 94 -24.61 13.40 3.45
CA GLY A 94 -25.54 12.92 2.42
C GLY A 94 -24.90 12.81 1.03
N LEU A 95 -23.57 12.76 0.95
CA LEU A 95 -22.82 12.60 -0.30
C LEU A 95 -22.96 11.17 -0.83
N ASN A 96 -23.27 11.04 -2.12
CA ASN A 96 -23.25 9.80 -2.87
C ASN A 96 -22.28 9.94 -4.03
N VAL A 97 -21.40 8.96 -4.19
CA VAL A 97 -20.39 8.90 -5.24
C VAL A 97 -20.56 7.58 -5.98
N HIS A 98 -20.77 7.69 -7.28
CA HIS A 98 -20.89 6.56 -8.19
C HIS A 98 -19.79 6.65 -9.24
N TRP A 99 -18.92 5.64 -9.30
CA TRP A 99 -17.85 5.59 -10.30
C TRP A 99 -18.40 5.60 -11.73
N THR A 100 -17.60 6.14 -12.65
CA THR A 100 -17.88 6.10 -14.09
C THR A 100 -16.74 5.45 -14.87
N SER A 101 -15.50 5.55 -14.38
CA SER A 101 -14.36 4.83 -14.95
C SER A 101 -13.27 4.60 -13.91
N ILE A 102 -12.42 3.60 -14.17
CA ILE A 102 -11.14 3.41 -13.47
C ILE A 102 -10.04 3.93 -14.39
N THR A 103 -9.17 4.78 -13.84
CA THR A 103 -8.08 5.43 -14.58
C THR A 103 -6.71 5.19 -13.97
N GLY A 104 -6.64 4.70 -12.73
CA GLY A 104 -5.41 4.47 -11.98
C GLY A 104 -5.46 3.21 -11.11
N TYR A 105 -4.43 2.37 -11.13
CA TYR A 105 -4.20 1.35 -10.10
C TYR A 105 -2.73 1.29 -9.72
N PHE A 106 -2.42 1.67 -8.48
CA PHE A 106 -1.05 1.90 -8.02
C PHE A 106 -0.73 1.08 -6.78
N LEU A 107 0.48 0.52 -6.77
CA LEU A 107 1.11 -0.07 -5.59
C LEU A 107 1.67 1.05 -4.71
N LEU A 108 1.30 1.05 -3.43
CA LEU A 108 1.87 1.97 -2.44
C LEU A 108 2.58 1.16 -1.35
N GLY A 109 3.88 1.42 -1.17
CA GLY A 109 4.70 0.70 -0.19
C GLY A 109 5.06 -0.72 -0.62
N ALA A 110 5.43 -1.55 0.36
CA ALA A 110 5.77 -2.96 0.13
C ALA A 110 4.61 -3.85 0.55
N ASP A 111 4.46 -4.97 -0.16
CA ASP A 111 3.51 -6.01 0.22
C ASP A 111 4.07 -6.93 1.30
N GLY A 112 3.15 -7.57 2.01
CA GLY A 112 3.43 -8.59 3.01
C GLY A 112 2.57 -9.82 2.80
N VAL A 113 2.61 -10.69 3.80
CA VAL A 113 1.77 -11.88 3.87
C VAL A 113 1.34 -12.03 5.33
N ASP A 114 0.06 -12.29 5.58
CA ASP A 114 -0.46 -12.53 6.91
C ASP A 114 -0.11 -13.95 7.42
N ASP A 115 -0.49 -14.24 8.67
CA ASP A 115 -0.25 -15.55 9.30
C ASP A 115 -0.98 -16.72 8.59
N HIS A 116 -1.93 -16.41 7.70
CA HIS A 116 -2.69 -17.38 6.91
C HIS A 116 -2.15 -17.55 5.48
N GLY A 117 -1.09 -16.82 5.10
CA GLY A 117 -0.53 -16.90 3.75
C GLY A 117 -1.26 -16.05 2.70
N GLN A 118 -2.14 -15.14 3.14
CA GLN A 118 -2.82 -14.16 2.28
C GLN A 118 -1.94 -12.93 2.08
N PRO A 119 -1.90 -12.37 0.86
CA PRO A 119 -1.11 -11.18 0.61
C PRO A 119 -1.73 -9.98 1.34
N THR A 120 -0.89 -9.11 1.87
CA THR A 120 -1.29 -7.84 2.50
C THR A 120 -0.61 -6.69 1.79
N GLY A 121 -1.16 -5.49 1.84
CA GLY A 121 -0.54 -4.35 1.16
C GLY A 121 -1.47 -3.17 0.95
N THR A 122 -0.92 -2.08 0.42
CA THR A 122 -1.67 -0.84 0.16
C THR A 122 -1.79 -0.58 -1.33
N ARG A 123 -2.99 -0.21 -1.77
CA ARG A 123 -3.29 0.13 -3.16
C ARG A 123 -4.00 1.46 -3.24
N ARG A 124 -3.68 2.21 -4.28
CA ARG A 124 -4.44 3.40 -4.67
C ARG A 124 -5.18 3.13 -5.97
N ILE A 125 -6.49 3.34 -5.94
CA ILE A 125 -7.39 3.21 -7.09
C ILE A 125 -7.85 4.62 -7.44
N CYS A 126 -7.67 5.01 -8.70
CA CYS A 126 -8.14 6.30 -9.18
C CYS A 126 -9.10 6.13 -10.35
N GLY A 127 -9.97 7.12 -10.53
CA GLY A 127 -10.97 7.08 -11.58
C GLY A 127 -11.79 8.35 -11.65
N THR A 128 -12.85 8.31 -12.43
CA THR A 128 -13.87 9.37 -12.49
C THR A 128 -15.16 8.90 -11.84
N ALA A 129 -15.94 9.83 -11.30
CA ALA A 129 -17.22 9.54 -10.66
C ALA A 129 -18.21 10.69 -10.88
N THR A 130 -19.48 10.38 -10.67
CA THR A 130 -20.58 11.35 -10.54
C THR A 130 -20.99 11.42 -9.08
N THR A 131 -21.39 12.62 -8.65
CA THR A 131 -21.86 12.86 -7.28
C THR A 131 -23.15 13.66 -7.27
N ASN A 132 -23.93 13.50 -6.20
CA ASN A 132 -25.14 14.30 -5.98
C ASN A 132 -24.86 15.74 -5.48
N GLN A 133 -23.63 16.08 -5.10
CA GLN A 133 -23.28 17.39 -4.54
C GLN A 133 -22.32 18.21 -5.40
N PHE A 134 -21.38 17.54 -6.08
CA PHE A 134 -20.29 18.20 -6.82
C PHE A 134 -20.35 17.94 -8.34
N GLY A 135 -21.33 17.15 -8.82
CA GLY A 135 -21.38 16.72 -10.22
C GLY A 135 -20.23 15.76 -10.55
N ASP A 136 -19.61 15.93 -11.72
CA ASP A 136 -18.50 15.10 -12.18
C ASP A 136 -17.20 15.43 -11.44
N VAL A 137 -16.56 14.39 -10.91
CA VAL A 137 -15.31 14.49 -10.14
C VAL A 137 -14.31 13.41 -10.56
N GLY A 138 -13.02 13.66 -10.31
CA GLY A 138 -12.02 12.62 -10.19
C GLY A 138 -11.99 12.08 -8.76
N PHE A 139 -11.78 10.79 -8.59
CA PHE A 139 -11.59 10.17 -7.27
C PHE A 139 -10.21 9.51 -7.16
N ALA A 140 -9.70 9.48 -5.94
CA ALA A 140 -8.55 8.69 -5.52
C ALA A 140 -8.91 8.02 -4.19
N VAL A 141 -8.93 6.69 -4.20
CA VAL A 141 -9.17 5.88 -3.01
C VAL A 141 -7.86 5.18 -2.64
N THR A 142 -7.49 5.24 -1.36
CA THR A 142 -6.38 4.48 -0.81
C THR A 142 -6.93 3.41 0.12
N VAL A 143 -6.61 2.14 -0.15
CA VAL A 143 -7.00 0.99 0.69
C VAL A 143 -5.78 0.22 1.15
N THR A 144 -5.84 -0.29 2.38
CA THR A 144 -4.83 -1.20 2.93
C THR A 144 -5.51 -2.45 3.43
N ASP A 145 -5.04 -3.60 2.95
CA ASP A 145 -5.26 -4.91 3.56
C ASP A 145 -4.13 -5.14 4.57
N ALA A 146 -4.50 -5.26 5.84
CA ALA A 146 -3.59 -5.50 6.97
C ALA A 146 -3.66 -6.95 7.49
N GLY A 147 -4.27 -7.86 6.71
CA GLY A 147 -4.47 -9.25 7.04
C GLY A 147 -5.74 -9.51 7.84
N GLU A 148 -6.07 -10.80 7.98
CA GLU A 148 -7.28 -11.21 8.69
C GLU A 148 -7.20 -10.97 10.20
N PRO A 149 -8.29 -10.53 10.86
CA PRO A 149 -9.70 -10.55 10.42
C PRO A 149 -10.20 -9.25 9.75
N GLY A 150 -9.33 -8.43 9.15
CA GLY A 150 -9.70 -7.20 8.42
C GLY A 150 -10.03 -5.99 9.31
N VAL A 151 -9.93 -6.13 10.64
CA VAL A 151 -10.21 -5.03 11.58
C VAL A 151 -9.19 -3.88 11.50
N ASN A 152 -7.98 -4.19 11.05
CA ASN A 152 -6.89 -3.23 10.86
C ASN A 152 -6.84 -2.70 9.43
N ASP A 153 -7.74 -3.13 8.56
CA ASP A 153 -7.81 -2.62 7.20
C ASP A 153 -8.24 -1.17 7.19
N THR A 154 -7.90 -0.48 6.11
CA THR A 154 -8.14 0.95 6.01
C THR A 154 -8.69 1.39 4.67
N PHE A 155 -9.42 2.50 4.69
CA PHE A 155 -9.98 3.13 3.50
C PHE A 155 -9.96 4.65 3.66
N ASP A 156 -9.47 5.35 2.64
CA ASP A 156 -9.56 6.82 2.52
C ASP A 156 -9.97 7.21 1.09
N ILE A 157 -10.67 8.33 0.94
CA ILE A 157 -11.10 8.86 -0.35
C ILE A 157 -10.87 10.38 -0.46
N GLN A 158 -10.35 10.79 -1.62
CA GLN A 158 -10.28 12.18 -2.06
C GLN A 158 -11.05 12.35 -3.37
N LEU A 159 -11.83 13.43 -3.47
CA LEU A 159 -12.55 13.85 -4.67
C LEU A 159 -12.04 15.22 -5.12
N THR A 160 -11.76 15.33 -6.42
CA THR A 160 -11.28 16.56 -7.06
C THR A 160 -12.21 16.94 -8.20
N GLN A 161 -12.61 18.21 -8.27
CA GLN A 161 -13.40 18.77 -9.36
C GLN A 161 -12.54 19.69 -10.23
N ALA A 162 -12.66 19.54 -11.55
CA ALA A 162 -11.89 20.34 -12.51
C ALA A 162 -12.17 21.84 -12.33
N GLY A 163 -11.10 22.64 -12.25
CA GLY A 163 -11.19 24.09 -12.05
C GLY A 163 -11.50 24.54 -10.62
N VAL A 164 -11.81 23.62 -9.70
CA VAL A 164 -12.07 23.91 -8.28
C VAL A 164 -10.94 23.36 -7.40
N GLY A 165 -10.47 22.14 -7.67
CA GLY A 165 -9.53 21.42 -6.81
C GLY A 165 -10.23 20.38 -5.95
N ILE A 166 -9.67 20.09 -4.78
CA ILE A 166 -10.22 19.12 -3.83
C ILE A 166 -11.55 19.65 -3.29
N VAL A 167 -12.61 18.84 -3.42
CA VAL A 167 -13.98 19.18 -2.96
C VAL A 167 -14.45 18.28 -1.82
N TYR A 168 -13.81 17.14 -1.62
CA TYR A 168 -14.06 16.21 -0.52
C TYR A 168 -12.80 15.41 -0.22
N ASP A 169 -12.44 15.24 1.05
CA ASP A 169 -11.21 14.56 1.44
C ASP A 169 -11.28 14.02 2.86
N THR A 170 -11.35 12.69 3.01
CA THR A 170 -11.36 12.06 4.33
C THR A 170 -10.06 12.25 5.08
N THR A 171 -8.94 12.38 4.36
CA THR A 171 -7.60 12.49 4.98
C THR A 171 -7.39 13.75 5.81
N THR A 172 -8.29 14.74 5.65
CA THR A 172 -8.31 15.97 6.44
C THR A 172 -8.70 15.77 7.89
N GLU A 173 -9.46 14.72 8.22
CA GLU A 173 -9.71 14.32 9.61
C GLU A 173 -8.48 13.55 10.14
N CYS A 174 -8.07 12.53 9.41
CA CYS A 174 -6.83 11.80 9.60
C CYS A 174 -6.58 10.82 8.45
N SER A 175 -5.39 10.24 8.40
CA SER A 175 -5.11 9.09 7.55
C SER A 175 -4.16 8.13 8.25
N PRO A 176 -4.49 6.83 8.34
CA PRO A 176 -5.64 6.18 7.71
C PRO A 176 -6.90 6.07 8.58
N HIS A 177 -8.08 5.90 7.96
CA HIS A 177 -9.31 5.47 8.66
C HIS A 177 -9.42 3.94 8.72
N PHE A 178 -9.65 3.39 9.93
CA PHE A 178 -9.74 1.95 10.17
C PHE A 178 -11.17 1.41 10.02
N LEU A 179 -11.33 0.28 9.32
CA LEU A 179 -12.63 -0.38 9.14
C LEU A 179 -13.15 -0.99 10.43
N GLY A 180 -12.27 -1.42 11.34
CA GLY A 180 -12.63 -2.03 12.62
C GLY A 180 -13.02 -1.05 13.72
N SER A 181 -13.02 0.26 13.48
CA SER A 181 -13.18 1.25 14.55
C SER A 181 -14.38 2.18 14.39
N ARG A 182 -14.95 2.57 15.53
CA ARG A 182 -15.90 3.69 15.64
C ARG A 182 -15.22 5.02 15.93
N VAL A 183 -13.98 4.96 16.37
CA VAL A 183 -13.12 6.12 16.59
C VAL A 183 -12.22 6.21 15.36
N PRO A 184 -12.34 7.26 14.53
CA PRO A 184 -11.44 7.47 13.41
C PRO A 184 -9.97 7.34 13.84
N CYS A 185 -9.09 6.96 12.91
CA CYS A 185 -7.63 6.98 13.09
C CYS A 185 -7.03 6.01 14.12
N VAL A 186 -7.84 5.20 14.81
CA VAL A 186 -7.37 4.21 15.78
C VAL A 186 -7.95 2.85 15.43
N PRO A 187 -7.16 1.76 15.42
CA PRO A 187 -7.69 0.41 15.27
C PRO A 187 -8.73 0.08 16.34
N GLY A 188 -9.69 -0.76 15.98
CA GLY A 188 -10.74 -1.18 16.90
C GLY A 188 -11.31 -2.54 16.50
N THR A 189 -12.31 -3.01 17.24
CA THR A 189 -12.96 -4.31 17.01
C THR A 189 -14.47 -4.20 16.80
N ASN A 190 -15.00 -2.98 16.67
CA ASN A 190 -16.44 -2.68 16.67
C ASN A 190 -16.93 -1.97 15.40
N GLY A 191 -16.10 -1.92 14.38
CA GLY A 191 -16.43 -1.42 13.05
C GLY A 191 -16.99 -2.52 12.14
N GLY A 192 -16.85 -2.33 10.84
CA GLY A 192 -17.39 -3.27 9.86
C GLY A 192 -16.83 -3.02 8.47
N GLY A 193 -16.32 -4.10 7.87
CA GLY A 193 -15.76 -4.09 6.53
C GLY A 193 -14.58 -5.06 6.44
N ASN A 194 -14.07 -5.19 5.22
CA ASN A 194 -12.88 -5.97 4.92
C ASN A 194 -12.28 -5.48 3.60
N ILE A 195 -10.95 -5.38 3.53
CA ILE A 195 -10.18 -5.22 2.32
C ILE A 195 -9.44 -6.53 2.08
N GLN A 196 -9.44 -6.99 0.84
CA GLN A 196 -8.79 -8.22 0.43
C GLN A 196 -7.92 -7.94 -0.78
N LEU A 197 -6.62 -8.02 -0.57
CA LEU A 197 -5.64 -8.08 -1.63
C LEU A 197 -5.59 -9.52 -2.15
N HIS A 198 -5.56 -9.67 -3.47
CA HIS A 198 -5.56 -10.97 -4.11
C HIS A 198 -4.25 -11.20 -4.85
N LYS A 199 -3.77 -12.44 -4.85
CA LYS A 199 -2.59 -12.81 -5.64
C LYS A 199 -2.86 -12.55 -7.13
N PRO A 200 -1.83 -12.18 -7.91
CA PRO A 200 -1.95 -12.10 -9.36
C PRO A 200 -2.55 -13.37 -9.96
N ASN A 201 -3.42 -13.23 -10.95
CA ASN A 201 -4.05 -14.34 -11.68
C ASN A 201 -3.76 -14.20 -13.19
N PRO A 202 -4.13 -15.17 -14.05
CA PRO A 202 -3.82 -15.10 -15.48
C PRO A 202 -4.25 -13.81 -16.20
N SER A 203 -5.30 -13.13 -15.72
CA SER A 203 -5.77 -11.85 -16.28
C SER A 203 -5.00 -10.62 -15.79
N THR A 204 -4.22 -10.74 -14.71
CA THR A 204 -3.49 -9.63 -14.09
C THR A 204 -1.95 -9.78 -14.19
N ARG A 205 -1.43 -11.01 -14.28
CA ARG A 205 0.02 -11.32 -14.22
C ARG A 205 0.89 -10.73 -15.33
N THR A 206 0.32 -10.38 -16.47
CA THR A 206 1.08 -9.82 -17.61
C THR A 206 1.03 -8.29 -17.69
N THR A 207 0.46 -7.66 -16.67
CA THR A 207 0.21 -6.21 -16.63
C THR A 207 0.95 -5.57 -15.47
N THR A 208 1.20 -4.27 -15.56
CA THR A 208 1.92 -3.48 -14.56
C THR A 208 1.01 -2.46 -13.90
N PHE A 209 1.31 -2.08 -12.66
CA PHE A 209 0.71 -0.92 -12.02
C PHE A 209 0.89 0.35 -12.86
N GLY A 210 -0.06 1.28 -12.76
CA GLY A 210 0.01 2.54 -13.51
C GLY A 210 -1.35 3.17 -13.78
N GLY A 211 -1.34 4.13 -14.70
CA GLY A 211 -2.48 4.94 -15.09
C GLY A 211 -2.35 6.40 -14.69
N PHE A 212 -3.48 7.08 -14.58
CA PHE A 212 -3.62 8.48 -14.22
C PHE A 212 -4.55 8.64 -13.01
N CYS A 213 -4.20 9.57 -12.11
CA CYS A 213 -4.98 9.86 -10.91
C CYS A 213 -5.59 11.27 -10.98
N PRO A 214 -6.85 11.43 -11.41
CA PRO A 214 -7.51 12.74 -11.44
C PRO A 214 -7.91 13.23 -10.04
N GLY A 215 -8.12 12.30 -9.10
CA GLY A 215 -8.63 12.61 -7.75
C GLY A 215 -7.57 12.90 -6.70
N GLY A 216 -6.27 12.84 -7.02
CA GLY A 216 -5.19 13.14 -6.08
C GLY A 216 -3.83 13.39 -6.76
N GLY A 217 -3.01 14.24 -6.13
CA GLY A 217 -1.66 14.56 -6.59
C GLY A 217 -0.78 13.31 -6.74
N ALA A 218 0.08 13.34 -7.76
CA ALA A 218 0.97 12.25 -8.18
C ALA A 218 1.83 11.69 -7.04
#